data_AF-A0A934K4N0-F1
#
_entry.id   AF-A0A934K4N0-F1
#
_cell.length_a   1.000
_cell.length_b   1.000
_cell.length_c   1.000
_cell.angle_alpha   90.00
_cell.angle_beta   90.00
_cell.angle_gamma   90.00
#
_symmetry.space_group_name_H-M   'P 1'
#
loop_
_entity.id
_entity.type
_entity.pdbx_description
1 polymer ?
#
loop_
_entity_poly.entity_id
_entity_poly.type
_entity_poly.pdbx_seq_one_letter_code
_entity_poly.pdbx_strand_id
1 'polypeptide(L)'
;MTSARLAGASRLLAASGLLLGLTGGCSVGPLGESGRAAPGTSPATASPSPSALPATSAGPASSDPLRPPSTPTPGPAVASDLLFTGKLSGRVQNAQPLGSCGRGPVGFAVALHFTLGGAPYVLSLDVLDYRGPGRYDIPPERVSIRSDVQSGTPAFLPATSGTVEVAAGETSGKLDAQLGGDGASHLQGSWACR
;
A
#
# COMPACT_ATOMS: atom_id res chain seq x y z
N MET A 1 43.42 22.97 -20.19
CA MET A 1 42.84 22.09 -21.22
C MET A 1 43.60 20.76 -21.18
N THR A 2 43.07 19.76 -20.48
CA THR A 2 43.65 18.42 -20.48
C THR A 2 42.52 17.43 -20.26
N SER A 3 42.05 16.83 -21.35
CA SER A 3 41.04 15.76 -21.34
C SER A 3 41.69 14.44 -20.96
N ALA A 4 41.14 13.76 -19.96
CA ALA A 4 41.41 12.34 -19.71
C ALA A 4 40.14 11.54 -20.02
N ARG A 5 40.21 10.71 -21.07
CA ARG A 5 39.22 9.68 -21.39
C ARG A 5 39.58 8.44 -20.58
N LEU A 6 38.68 7.96 -19.71
CA LEU A 6 38.73 6.58 -19.22
C LEU A 6 37.64 5.77 -19.91
N ALA A 7 38.07 4.89 -20.81
CA ALA A 7 37.29 3.77 -21.30
C ALA A 7 37.39 2.63 -20.27
N GLY A 8 36.27 2.17 -19.74
CA GLY A 8 36.21 1.18 -18.67
C GLY A 8 35.26 0.04 -19.01
N ALA A 9 35.84 -0.98 -19.64
CA ALA A 9 35.38 -2.34 -19.94
C ALA A 9 34.02 -2.83 -19.41
N SER A 10 33.15 -3.18 -20.35
CA SER A 10 32.04 -4.11 -20.20
C SER A 10 32.50 -5.49 -19.71
N ARG A 11 31.89 -6.00 -18.64
CA ARG A 11 31.94 -7.42 -18.29
C ARG A 11 30.51 -7.97 -18.21
N LEU A 12 30.08 -8.58 -19.30
CA LEU A 12 28.95 -9.51 -19.35
C LEU A 12 29.39 -10.81 -18.68
N LEU A 13 28.80 -11.13 -17.52
CA LEU A 13 28.82 -12.48 -16.97
C LEU A 13 27.41 -13.05 -17.14
N ALA A 14 27.25 -13.81 -18.22
CA ALA A 14 26.17 -14.77 -18.38
C ALA A 14 26.42 -15.93 -17.40
N ALA A 15 25.47 -16.17 -16.50
CA ALA A 15 25.44 -17.39 -15.70
C ALA A 15 24.08 -18.06 -15.92
N SER A 16 24.05 -18.92 -16.93
CA SER A 16 22.99 -19.88 -17.16
C SER A 16 23.03 -20.93 -16.04
N GLY A 17 22.11 -20.84 -15.09
CA GLY A 17 21.87 -21.84 -14.06
C GLY A 17 20.61 -22.63 -14.38
N LEU A 18 20.78 -23.72 -15.12
CA LEU A 18 19.74 -24.69 -15.44
C LEU A 18 19.72 -25.74 -14.32
N LEU A 19 18.68 -25.76 -13.49
CA LEU A 19 18.44 -26.85 -12.54
C LEU A 19 17.00 -27.33 -12.68
N LEU A 20 16.86 -28.43 -13.43
CA LEU A 20 15.69 -29.29 -13.42
C LEU A 20 15.59 -29.97 -12.05
N GLY A 21 14.45 -29.78 -11.39
CA GLY A 21 14.04 -30.54 -10.21
C GLY A 21 12.59 -31.01 -10.38
N LEU A 22 12.41 -32.04 -11.19
CA LEU A 22 11.14 -32.76 -11.35
C LEU A 22 11.16 -33.99 -10.43
N THR A 23 10.60 -33.89 -9.22
CA THR A 23 10.07 -35.04 -8.48
C THR A 23 9.17 -34.58 -7.34
N GLY A 24 7.91 -34.99 -7.38
CA GLY A 24 6.92 -34.85 -6.30
C GLY A 24 5.55 -34.77 -6.94
N GLY A 25 4.66 -35.75 -6.87
CA GLY A 25 4.48 -36.82 -5.91
C GLY A 25 2.98 -36.90 -5.74
N CYS A 26 2.33 -37.84 -6.44
CA CYS A 26 0.89 -38.01 -6.41
C CYS A 26 0.47 -38.45 -4.99
N SER A 27 -0.49 -37.74 -4.41
CA SER A 27 -1.26 -38.24 -3.26
C SER A 27 -2.70 -37.80 -3.44
N VAL A 28 -3.47 -38.64 -4.15
CA VAL A 28 -4.92 -38.55 -4.22
C VAL A 28 -5.45 -39.33 -3.02
N GLY A 29 -5.86 -38.60 -1.98
CA GLY A 29 -6.54 -39.14 -0.79
C GLY A 29 -8.04 -38.82 -0.85
N PRO A 30 -8.91 -39.71 -0.33
CA PRO A 30 -10.32 -39.77 -0.71
C PRO A 30 -11.25 -38.85 0.06
N LEU A 31 -12.31 -38.48 -0.66
CA LEU A 31 -13.71 -38.28 -0.27
C LEU A 31 -14.07 -38.47 1.21
N GLY A 32 -14.57 -37.38 1.81
CA GLY A 32 -15.49 -37.36 2.94
C GLY A 32 -15.97 -35.91 3.11
N GLU A 33 -17.20 -35.58 3.43
CA GLU A 33 -18.43 -36.32 3.66
C GLU A 33 -19.55 -35.26 3.66
N SER A 34 -20.71 -35.61 3.12
CA SER A 34 -21.92 -34.80 3.13
C SER A 34 -22.31 -34.36 4.54
N GLY A 35 -22.60 -33.07 4.74
CA GLY A 35 -22.91 -32.54 6.08
C GLY A 35 -23.84 -31.33 6.11
N ARG A 36 -25.05 -31.50 5.57
CA ARG A 36 -26.32 -30.97 6.11
C ARG A 36 -26.54 -29.44 6.15
N ALA A 37 -27.50 -29.02 5.32
CA ALA A 37 -28.21 -27.75 5.39
C ALA A 37 -28.95 -27.54 6.72
N ALA A 38 -28.99 -26.28 7.17
CA ALA A 38 -29.99 -25.78 8.12
C ALA A 38 -30.54 -24.43 7.62
N PRO A 39 -31.81 -24.35 7.19
CA PRO A 39 -32.52 -23.10 7.03
C PRO A 39 -33.13 -22.70 8.39
N GLY A 40 -32.64 -21.60 8.97
CA GLY A 40 -33.19 -21.00 10.19
C GLY A 40 -34.00 -19.76 9.85
N THR A 41 -35.31 -19.95 9.75
CA THR A 41 -36.37 -18.97 9.63
C THR A 41 -36.42 -18.06 10.87
N SER A 42 -36.42 -16.73 10.69
CA SER A 42 -37.61 -15.88 10.97
C SER A 42 -37.25 -14.39 11.07
N PRO A 43 -38.11 -13.51 10.53
CA PRO A 43 -38.02 -12.06 10.66
C PRO A 43 -38.68 -11.59 11.97
N ALA A 44 -38.03 -10.66 12.68
CA ALA A 44 -38.67 -9.91 13.77
C ALA A 44 -39.05 -8.52 13.26
N THR A 45 -40.34 -8.36 12.95
CA THR A 45 -41.01 -7.08 12.78
C THR A 45 -41.35 -6.50 14.15
N ALA A 46 -40.80 -5.33 14.48
CA ALA A 46 -41.32 -4.42 15.51
C ALA A 46 -40.80 -3.01 15.17
N SER A 47 -41.60 -2.16 14.53
CA SER A 47 -42.63 -1.26 15.08
C SER A 47 -42.09 0.17 15.12
N PRO A 48 -42.67 1.13 14.36
CA PRO A 48 -42.21 2.50 14.27
C PRO A 48 -42.61 3.32 15.51
N SER A 49 -41.64 4.00 16.13
CA SER A 49 -41.93 5.00 17.16
C SER A 49 -42.06 6.39 16.50
N PRO A 50 -43.17 7.12 16.73
CA PRO A 50 -43.39 8.44 16.14
C PRO A 50 -42.85 9.58 17.02
N SER A 51 -42.40 10.63 16.32
CA SER A 51 -42.42 12.04 16.70
C SER A 51 -41.66 12.51 17.95
N ALA A 52 -40.52 13.16 17.69
CA ALA A 52 -40.09 14.34 18.45
C ALA A 52 -39.64 15.44 17.47
N LEU A 53 -40.53 16.42 17.27
CA LEU A 53 -40.37 17.89 17.24
C LEU A 53 -39.21 18.59 16.47
N PRO A 54 -39.42 19.86 16.04
CA PRO A 54 -38.70 20.48 14.93
C PRO A 54 -37.43 21.26 15.31
N ALA A 55 -36.56 21.34 14.31
CA ALA A 55 -35.65 22.44 13.93
C ALA A 55 -34.92 23.21 15.05
N THR A 56 -33.67 22.82 15.28
CA THR A 56 -32.60 23.81 15.45
C THR A 56 -31.93 23.97 14.09
N SER A 57 -32.15 25.11 13.44
CA SER A 57 -31.32 25.57 12.32
C SER A 57 -29.86 25.57 12.75
N ALA A 58 -29.12 24.51 12.41
CA ALA A 58 -27.69 24.63 12.24
C ALA A 58 -27.52 25.57 11.05
N GLY A 59 -27.18 26.83 11.32
CA GLY A 59 -26.72 27.74 10.28
C GLY A 59 -25.61 27.05 9.48
N PRO A 60 -25.48 27.32 8.17
CA PRO A 60 -24.38 26.77 7.39
C PRO A 60 -23.10 27.14 8.14
N ALA A 61 -22.34 26.13 8.56
CA ALA A 61 -21.00 26.35 9.06
C ALA A 61 -20.28 27.14 7.98
N SER A 62 -19.99 28.41 8.26
CA SER A 62 -19.11 29.21 7.44
C SER A 62 -17.77 28.48 7.42
N SER A 63 -17.56 27.69 6.39
CA SER A 63 -16.24 27.25 5.96
C SER A 63 -15.48 28.52 5.65
N ASP A 64 -14.76 29.06 6.64
CA ASP A 64 -13.87 30.19 6.43
C ASP A 64 -12.88 29.79 5.33
N PRO A 65 -12.99 30.35 4.11
CA PRO A 65 -12.19 29.92 2.97
C PRO A 65 -10.71 30.28 3.14
N LEU A 66 -10.36 31.01 4.21
CA LEU A 66 -8.99 31.41 4.53
C LEU A 66 -8.33 30.51 5.58
N ARG A 67 -9.04 29.54 6.17
CA ARG A 67 -8.39 28.61 7.11
C ARG A 67 -7.40 27.74 6.31
N PRO A 68 -6.09 27.78 6.63
CA PRO A 68 -5.12 26.94 5.95
C PRO A 68 -5.51 25.47 6.09
N PRO A 69 -5.30 24.64 5.06
CA PRO A 69 -5.52 23.21 5.19
C PRO A 69 -4.67 22.69 6.36
N SER A 70 -5.32 22.06 7.34
CA SER A 70 -4.62 21.43 8.45
C SER A 70 -3.74 20.31 7.90
N THR A 71 -2.43 20.43 8.07
CA THR A 71 -1.49 19.37 7.74
C THR A 71 -1.87 18.11 8.54
N PRO A 72 -2.01 16.93 7.91
CA PRO A 72 -2.35 15.72 8.64
C PRO A 72 -1.27 15.41 9.68
N THR A 73 -1.66 15.28 10.93
CA THR A 73 -0.76 14.89 12.03
C THR A 73 -0.34 13.42 11.85
N PRO A 74 0.97 13.11 11.80
CA PRO A 74 1.44 11.72 11.76
C PRO A 74 0.98 10.93 12.99
N GLY A 75 0.58 9.68 12.77
CA GLY A 75 0.31 8.73 13.84
C GLY A 75 1.59 8.22 14.53
N PRO A 76 1.46 7.40 15.59
CA PRO A 76 2.60 6.71 16.18
C PRO A 76 3.29 5.81 15.14
N ALA A 77 4.60 5.63 15.28
CA ALA A 77 5.35 4.73 14.41
C ALA A 77 4.89 3.29 14.64
N VAL A 78 4.67 2.56 13.55
CA VAL A 78 4.24 1.17 13.55
C VAL A 78 5.28 0.31 12.83
N ALA A 79 5.38 -0.95 13.27
CA ALA A 79 6.32 -1.89 12.69
C ALA A 79 5.97 -2.11 11.21
N SER A 80 6.93 -1.87 10.33
CA SER A 80 6.82 -2.11 8.89
C SER A 80 8.17 -2.64 8.43
N ASP A 81 8.22 -3.51 7.43
CA ASP A 81 9.48 -4.03 6.92
C ASP A 81 9.51 -3.84 5.42
N LEU A 82 9.97 -2.68 4.97
CA LEU A 82 10.05 -2.34 3.55
C LEU A 82 11.50 -2.32 3.11
N LEU A 83 11.82 -3.10 2.09
CA LEU A 83 13.12 -3.18 1.46
C LEU A 83 13.07 -2.48 0.09
N PHE A 84 13.93 -1.49 -0.06
CA PHE A 84 14.19 -0.77 -1.29
C PHE A 84 15.49 -1.27 -1.91
N THR A 85 15.46 -1.58 -3.21
CA THR A 85 16.64 -1.95 -3.99
C THR A 85 16.70 -1.15 -5.30
N GLY A 86 17.89 -1.02 -5.88
CA GLY A 86 18.13 -0.22 -7.09
C GLY A 86 18.65 1.19 -6.75
N LYS A 87 18.19 2.21 -7.49
CA LYS A 87 18.59 3.62 -7.30
C LYS A 87 18.19 4.16 -5.94
N LEU A 88 16.96 3.87 -5.49
CA LEU A 88 16.53 4.06 -4.12
C LEU A 88 16.79 2.75 -3.36
N SER A 89 17.65 2.78 -2.35
CA SER A 89 18.03 1.56 -1.63
C SER A 89 18.09 1.74 -0.12
N GLY A 90 17.81 0.66 0.60
CA GLY A 90 17.86 0.57 2.06
C GLY A 90 16.64 -0.12 2.64
N ARG A 91 16.56 -0.19 3.97
CA ARG A 91 15.50 -0.91 4.68
C ARG A 91 14.81 0.02 5.68
N VAL A 92 13.49 -0.03 5.70
CA VAL A 92 12.63 0.71 6.62
C VAL A 92 11.99 -0.29 7.56
N GLN A 93 12.25 -0.14 8.86
CA GLN A 93 11.73 -1.03 9.91
C GLN A 93 10.54 -0.42 10.70
N ASN A 94 10.31 0.88 10.52
CA ASN A 94 9.24 1.62 11.17
C ASN A 94 8.72 2.69 10.22
N ALA A 95 7.40 2.80 10.12
CA ALA A 95 6.75 3.85 9.35
C ALA A 95 5.64 4.50 10.17
N GLN A 96 5.32 5.75 9.90
CA GLN A 96 4.27 6.51 10.56
C GLN A 96 3.08 6.66 9.62
N PRO A 97 1.87 6.21 9.99
CA PRO A 97 0.69 6.42 9.18
C PRO A 97 0.36 7.92 9.07
N LEU A 98 0.13 8.40 7.85
CA LEU A 98 -0.32 9.76 7.57
C LEU A 98 -1.81 9.76 7.26
N GLY A 99 -2.64 10.20 8.20
CA GLY A 99 -4.08 10.31 7.98
C GLY A 99 -4.77 8.96 7.80
N SER A 100 -5.51 8.79 6.70
CA SER A 100 -6.31 7.60 6.41
C SER A 100 -5.44 6.42 6.04
N CYS A 101 -5.46 5.38 6.88
CA CYS A 101 -5.05 4.05 6.48
C CYS A 101 -6.20 3.08 6.66
N GLY A 102 -6.66 2.49 5.56
CA GLY A 102 -7.79 1.58 5.54
C GLY A 102 -8.77 1.89 4.43
N ARG A 103 -9.99 1.38 4.57
CA ARG A 103 -11.09 1.63 3.64
C ARG A 103 -11.54 3.09 3.69
N GLY A 104 -11.63 3.72 2.52
CA GLY A 104 -12.16 5.06 2.31
C GLY A 104 -13.35 5.06 1.34
N PRO A 105 -13.90 6.25 1.01
CA PRO A 105 -15.08 6.38 0.15
C PRO A 105 -14.89 5.84 -1.27
N VAL A 106 -13.66 5.88 -1.77
CA VAL A 106 -13.29 5.54 -3.15
C VAL A 106 -12.52 4.23 -3.28
N GLY A 107 -12.30 3.50 -2.17
CA GLY A 107 -11.50 2.27 -2.19
C GLY A 107 -10.74 2.03 -0.89
N PHE A 108 -9.50 1.59 -0.99
CA PHE A 108 -8.59 1.40 0.13
C PHE A 108 -7.35 2.28 -0.06
N ALA A 109 -6.96 3.03 0.96
CA ALA A 109 -5.84 3.96 0.88
C ALA A 109 -4.90 3.77 2.07
N VAL A 110 -3.59 3.93 1.81
CA VAL A 110 -2.53 3.91 2.81
C VAL A 110 -1.55 5.02 2.48
N ALA A 111 -1.21 5.84 3.47
CA ALA A 111 -0.10 6.76 3.38
C ALA A 111 0.84 6.54 4.57
N LEU A 112 2.11 6.29 4.28
CA LEU A 112 3.15 6.01 5.27
C LEU A 112 4.31 6.98 5.11
N HIS A 113 4.63 7.70 6.17
CA HIS A 113 5.83 8.50 6.31
C HIS A 113 6.98 7.64 6.88
N PHE A 114 8.17 7.75 6.32
CA PHE A 114 9.35 7.05 6.82
C PHE A 114 10.64 7.77 6.41
N THR A 115 11.74 7.39 7.05
CA THR A 115 13.08 7.92 6.73
C THR A 115 13.92 6.83 6.04
N LEU A 116 14.56 7.17 4.93
CA LEU A 116 15.46 6.29 4.20
C LEU A 116 16.74 7.06 3.84
N GLY A 117 17.91 6.55 4.24
CA GLY A 117 19.18 7.24 4.02
C GLY A 117 19.26 8.63 4.66
N GLY A 118 18.51 8.87 5.76
CA GLY A 118 18.44 10.16 6.44
C GLY A 118 17.46 11.17 5.83
N ALA A 119 16.80 10.86 4.70
CA ALA A 119 15.80 11.72 4.08
C ALA A 119 14.37 11.21 4.33
N PRO A 120 13.39 12.09 4.57
CA PRO A 120 11.99 11.73 4.73
C PRO A 120 11.29 11.46 3.39
N TYR A 121 10.44 10.45 3.38
CA TYR A 121 9.64 10.02 2.25
C TYR A 121 8.21 9.69 2.68
N VAL A 122 7.30 9.77 1.72
CA VAL A 122 5.94 9.28 1.86
C VAL A 122 5.67 8.22 0.79
N LEU A 123 5.31 7.02 1.23
CA LEU A 123 4.69 5.99 0.41
C LEU A 123 3.19 6.24 0.40
N SER A 124 2.58 6.32 -0.79
CA SER A 124 1.14 6.37 -0.98
C SER A 124 0.70 5.14 -1.77
N LEU A 125 -0.36 4.49 -1.31
CA LEU A 125 -0.96 3.31 -1.93
C LEU A 125 -2.47 3.49 -1.99
N ASP A 126 -3.03 3.37 -3.18
CA ASP A 126 -4.46 3.52 -3.44
C ASP A 126 -4.98 2.32 -4.24
N VAL A 127 -6.02 1.65 -3.75
CA VAL A 127 -6.71 0.54 -4.42
C VAL A 127 -8.16 0.95 -4.66
N LEU A 128 -8.43 1.53 -5.82
CA LEU A 128 -9.73 2.13 -6.16
C LEU A 128 -10.88 1.10 -6.27
N ASP A 129 -10.58 -0.12 -6.69
CA ASP A 129 -11.54 -1.20 -6.88
C ASP A 129 -11.53 -2.20 -5.72
N TYR A 130 -11.20 -1.74 -4.51
CA TYR A 130 -11.09 -2.59 -3.34
C TYR A 130 -12.36 -3.43 -3.07
N ARG A 131 -12.18 -4.76 -2.98
CA ARG A 131 -13.23 -5.78 -2.74
C ARG A 131 -13.10 -6.49 -1.39
N GLY A 132 -12.23 -6.01 -0.51
CA GLY A 132 -11.93 -6.62 0.80
C GLY A 132 -10.50 -7.15 0.90
N PRO A 133 -10.15 -7.87 1.97
CA PRO A 133 -8.82 -8.46 2.10
C PRO A 133 -8.48 -9.37 0.92
N GLY A 134 -7.22 -9.35 0.49
CA GLY A 134 -6.78 -10.12 -0.67
C GLY A 134 -5.65 -9.47 -1.43
N ARG A 135 -5.31 -10.07 -2.57
CA ARG A 135 -4.25 -9.60 -3.46
C ARG A 135 -4.85 -8.77 -4.59
N TYR A 136 -4.21 -7.64 -4.87
CA TYR A 136 -4.54 -6.71 -5.93
C TYR A 136 -3.32 -6.45 -6.78
N ASP A 137 -3.50 -6.43 -8.09
CA ASP A 137 -2.48 -5.94 -9.00
C ASP A 137 -2.35 -4.42 -8.86
N ILE A 138 -1.12 -3.94 -8.98
CA ILE A 138 -0.79 -2.52 -8.98
C ILE A 138 -0.67 -2.10 -10.45
N PRO A 139 -1.74 -1.57 -11.08
CA PRO A 139 -1.56 -0.80 -12.30
C PRO A 139 -0.66 0.42 -12.01
N PRO A 140 -0.12 1.03 -13.07
CA PRO A 140 0.68 2.22 -12.92
C PRO A 140 -0.01 3.27 -12.05
N GLU A 141 0.79 4.04 -11.29
CA GLU A 141 0.36 5.20 -10.50
C GLU A 141 -0.41 4.92 -9.19
N ARG A 142 -0.81 3.68 -8.90
CA ARG A 142 -1.51 3.35 -7.64
C ARG A 142 -0.63 3.29 -6.40
N VAL A 143 0.65 3.00 -6.60
CA VAL A 143 1.66 3.07 -5.55
C VAL A 143 2.67 4.13 -5.97
N SER A 144 3.05 5.00 -5.05
CA SER A 144 4.05 6.01 -5.34
C SER A 144 4.87 6.37 -4.11
N ILE A 145 6.08 6.84 -4.38
CA ILE A 145 6.94 7.40 -3.35
C ILE A 145 7.26 8.83 -3.73
N ARG A 146 7.05 9.72 -2.77
CA ARG A 146 7.48 11.12 -2.87
C ARG A 146 8.48 11.44 -1.77
N SER A 147 9.49 12.22 -2.08
CA SER A 147 10.29 12.88 -1.05
C SER A 147 9.43 13.92 -0.32
N ASP A 148 9.52 13.97 1.01
CA ASP A 148 8.83 14.98 1.84
C ASP A 148 9.70 16.24 2.06
N VAL A 149 10.86 16.30 1.42
CA VAL A 149 11.79 17.42 1.56
C VAL A 149 11.33 18.57 0.68
N GLN A 150 10.92 19.66 1.32
CA GLN A 150 10.35 20.84 0.66
C GLN A 150 11.38 21.67 -0.14
N SER A 151 12.67 21.42 0.05
CA SER A 151 13.77 22.27 -0.45
C SER A 151 14.56 21.71 -1.64
N GLY A 152 14.03 20.71 -2.35
CA GLY A 152 14.63 20.15 -3.57
C GLY A 152 13.59 19.81 -4.64
N THR A 153 14.04 19.32 -5.80
CA THR A 153 13.13 18.73 -6.80
C THR A 153 12.48 17.49 -6.16
N PRO A 154 11.17 17.48 -5.90
CA PRO A 154 10.52 16.33 -5.28
C PRO A 154 10.69 15.12 -6.21
N ALA A 155 11.39 14.10 -5.73
CA ALA A 155 11.50 12.84 -6.44
C ALA A 155 10.15 12.12 -6.31
N PHE A 156 9.41 12.02 -7.41
CA PHE A 156 8.20 11.21 -7.51
C PHE A 156 8.53 9.92 -8.26
N LEU A 157 8.34 8.79 -7.60
CA LEU A 157 8.59 7.46 -8.14
C LEU A 157 7.27 6.69 -8.15
N PRO A 158 6.49 6.75 -9.24
CA PRO A 158 5.29 5.93 -9.36
C PRO A 158 5.69 4.46 -9.57
N ALA A 159 4.87 3.56 -9.07
CA ALA A 159 4.94 2.15 -9.43
C ALA A 159 4.51 1.98 -10.88
N THR A 160 5.22 1.13 -11.62
CA THR A 160 4.91 0.75 -13.00
C THR A 160 4.28 -0.63 -13.09
N SER A 161 4.57 -1.51 -12.13
CA SER A 161 3.94 -2.82 -11.95
C SER A 161 4.14 -3.31 -10.52
N GLY A 162 3.38 -4.34 -10.13
CA GLY A 162 3.52 -4.95 -8.81
C GLY A 162 2.22 -5.56 -8.31
N THR A 163 2.25 -5.97 -7.04
CA THR A 163 1.08 -6.46 -6.31
C THR A 163 1.08 -5.93 -4.88
N VAL A 164 -0.12 -5.65 -4.38
CA VAL A 164 -0.38 -5.38 -2.97
C VAL A 164 -1.27 -6.47 -2.41
N GLU A 165 -0.93 -6.97 -1.23
CA GLU A 165 -1.77 -7.86 -0.44
C GLU A 165 -2.29 -7.07 0.76
N VAL A 166 -3.60 -7.02 0.95
CA VAL A 166 -4.24 -6.44 2.13
C VAL A 166 -4.68 -7.57 3.05
N ALA A 167 -4.15 -7.58 4.28
CA ALA A 167 -4.45 -8.62 5.26
C ALA A 167 -5.91 -8.53 5.74
N ALA A 168 -6.41 -9.61 6.36
CA ALA A 168 -7.78 -9.72 6.84
C ALA A 168 -8.22 -8.61 7.80
N GLY A 169 -7.28 -8.08 8.59
CA GLY A 169 -7.54 -6.97 9.52
C GLY A 169 -7.62 -5.59 8.85
N GLU A 170 -7.35 -5.48 7.54
CA GLU A 170 -7.35 -4.23 6.77
C GLU A 170 -6.41 -3.13 7.34
N THR A 171 -5.50 -3.49 8.24
CA THR A 171 -4.53 -2.58 8.90
C THR A 171 -3.09 -2.91 8.57
N SER A 172 -2.86 -3.95 7.78
CA SER A 172 -1.53 -4.40 7.37
C SER A 172 -1.59 -5.15 6.06
N GLY A 173 -0.41 -5.41 5.50
CA GLY A 173 -0.33 -6.11 4.24
C GLY A 173 1.09 -6.34 3.76
N LYS A 174 1.19 -6.81 2.52
CA LYS A 174 2.46 -6.93 1.79
C LYS A 174 2.42 -6.08 0.54
N LEU A 175 3.59 -5.68 0.10
CA LEU A 175 3.80 -4.89 -1.10
C LEU A 175 4.99 -5.46 -1.86
N ASP A 176 4.86 -5.55 -3.17
CA ASP A 176 5.92 -5.87 -4.12
C ASP A 176 5.68 -5.00 -5.35
N ALA A 177 6.53 -4.02 -5.63
CA ALA A 177 6.31 -3.05 -6.69
C ALA A 177 7.60 -2.61 -7.35
N GLN A 178 7.57 -2.49 -8.68
CA GLN A 178 8.62 -1.83 -9.46
C GLN A 178 8.33 -0.34 -9.55
N LEU A 179 9.32 0.49 -9.23
CA LEU A 179 9.21 1.94 -9.15
C LEU A 179 10.01 2.64 -10.25
N GLY A 180 9.42 3.71 -10.80
CA GLY A 180 9.99 4.54 -11.86
C GLY A 180 9.80 3.95 -13.26
N GLY A 181 9.80 4.83 -14.27
CA GLY A 181 9.54 4.48 -15.68
C GLY A 181 10.50 3.46 -16.29
N ASP A 182 11.72 3.33 -15.74
CA ASP A 182 12.75 2.40 -16.23
C ASP A 182 12.97 1.19 -15.30
N GLY A 183 12.09 0.94 -14.32
CA GLY A 183 12.28 -0.14 -13.33
C GLY A 183 13.52 0.08 -12.46
N ALA A 184 13.84 1.35 -12.18
CA ALA A 184 15.09 1.74 -11.57
C ALA A 184 15.17 1.43 -10.07
N SER A 185 14.05 1.11 -9.43
CA SER A 185 14.00 0.69 -8.04
C SER A 185 12.89 -0.32 -7.80
N HIS A 186 13.09 -1.21 -6.85
CA HIS A 186 12.12 -2.22 -6.44
C HIS A 186 11.83 -2.06 -4.96
N LEU A 187 10.55 -2.11 -4.61
CA LEU A 187 10.03 -2.03 -3.25
C LEU A 187 9.36 -3.36 -2.92
N GLN A 188 9.78 -4.00 -1.84
CA GLN A 188 9.14 -5.22 -1.35
C GLN A 188 9.06 -5.24 0.17
N GLY A 189 8.04 -5.91 0.72
CA GLY A 189 7.97 -6.21 2.14
C GLY A 189 6.58 -6.04 2.74
N SER A 190 6.52 -5.78 4.05
CA SER A 190 5.28 -5.62 4.79
C SER A 190 5.06 -4.19 5.27
N TRP A 191 3.79 -3.80 5.34
CA TRP A 191 3.36 -2.52 5.87
C TRP A 191 2.30 -2.73 6.95
N ALA A 192 2.22 -1.79 7.88
CA ALA A 192 1.17 -1.75 8.89
C ALA A 192 0.75 -0.30 9.14
N CYS A 193 -0.42 -0.15 9.77
CA CYS A 193 -1.00 1.14 10.12
C CYS A 193 -1.41 1.27 11.59
N ARG A 194 -1.32 0.19 12.36
CA ARG A 194 -1.59 0.12 13.78
C ARG A 194 -0.68 -0.92 14.42
#